data_AF-A0A8A7KDZ2-F1
#
_entry.id   AF-A0A8A7KDZ2-F1
#
_cell.length_a   1.000
_cell.length_b   1.000
_cell.length_c   1.000
_cell.angle_alpha   90.00
_cell.angle_beta   90.00
_cell.angle_gamma   90.00
#
_symmetry.space_group_name_H-M   'P 1'
#
loop_
_entity.id
_entity.type
_entity.pdbx_description
1 polymer ?
#
loop_
_entity_poly.entity_id
_entity_poly.type
_entity_poly.pdbx_seq_one_letter_code
_entity_poly.pdbx_strand_id
1 'polypeptide(L)'
;MIKSKLKDMLYTRNSFLIFVEYFKGEVPDYTFDQLLNITEGEINEYGKDIVKQNIEDKELKSYFKKLKISLLAYMQFQDLFSISFNSKDYFINEDILLQNKYCYYESLFYLRQSILSLFNLNILSTITLLRPFIELSIFQLYWTYSSKEKGFKSYYKWIKGNKEKPPFRNSLEYVINKKCLTFPKLKNLLENSEKILKNLYYKFCSYTHVPVLSESLAAKARGFSIPDLEDFLYALHQTNILLHHIIVLYVICNPMILFPVKIYKKFGFNPPSNLYADNCNFKIIKKYLGEKRTIYLKNALGESEFVKGNLFYYNSKPDLTLTEIKDSWKDIYSDLEISTDSLDEMLVKHKVQSRAFKWTSNYIKYEEYMKEEIKKKEDNMNYKLKEEEFDKFYNM
;
A
#
# COMPACT_ATOMS: atom_id res chain seq x y z
N MET A 1 21.74 1.08 12.76
CA MET A 1 21.03 2.32 12.37
C MET A 1 19.61 2.07 11.81
N ILE A 2 19.38 1.09 10.91
CA ILE A 2 18.02 0.67 10.49
C ILE A 2 17.17 0.24 11.72
N LYS A 3 17.77 -0.52 12.63
CA LYS A 3 17.16 -0.92 13.91
C LYS A 3 16.80 0.27 14.84
N SER A 4 17.57 1.36 14.85
CA SER A 4 17.26 2.54 15.69
C SER A 4 16.14 3.40 15.08
N LYS A 5 16.14 3.58 13.75
CA LYS A 5 15.01 4.22 13.04
C LYS A 5 13.70 3.45 13.19
N LEU A 6 13.75 2.11 13.22
CA LEU A 6 12.61 1.25 13.54
C LEU A 6 12.14 1.42 14.99
N LYS A 7 13.06 1.60 15.95
CA LYS A 7 12.72 1.89 17.37
C LYS A 7 11.96 3.24 17.46
N ASP A 8 12.43 4.29 16.79
CA ASP A 8 11.75 5.61 16.80
C ASP A 8 10.38 5.62 16.07
N MET A 9 10.21 4.80 15.03
CA MET A 9 8.93 4.64 14.31
C MET A 9 7.86 3.89 15.11
N LEU A 10 8.23 3.07 16.11
CA LEU A 10 7.29 2.32 16.94
C LEU A 10 6.70 3.14 18.10
N TYR A 11 7.34 4.26 18.45
CA TYR A 11 6.93 5.18 19.52
C TYR A 11 6.14 6.39 19.01
N THR A 12 6.04 6.59 17.70
CA THR A 12 5.28 7.69 17.10
C THR A 12 3.84 7.26 16.81
N ARG A 13 2.89 8.21 16.86
CA ARG A 13 1.59 8.06 16.19
C ARG A 13 1.90 7.53 14.78
N ASN A 14 1.55 6.27 14.53
CA ASN A 14 1.97 5.54 13.34
C ASN A 14 1.73 6.39 12.09
N SER A 15 2.79 6.63 11.30
CA SER A 15 2.66 7.31 10.00
C SER A 15 1.52 6.68 9.18
N PHE A 16 0.83 7.48 8.37
CA PHE A 16 -0.23 7.02 7.47
C PHE A 16 0.12 5.72 6.74
N LEU A 17 1.38 5.61 6.28
CA LEU A 17 1.89 4.47 5.51
C LEU A 17 2.16 3.21 6.34
N ILE A 18 2.06 3.29 7.67
CA ILE A 18 2.25 2.17 8.60
C ILE A 18 1.09 2.03 9.59
N PHE A 19 -0.02 2.75 9.36
CA PHE A 19 -1.25 2.59 10.13
C PHE A 19 -1.62 1.11 10.19
N VAL A 20 -2.08 0.60 11.33
CA VAL A 20 -2.43 -0.82 11.50
C VAL A 20 -3.72 -0.94 12.29
N GLU A 21 -4.61 -1.78 11.79
CA GLU A 21 -5.86 -2.13 12.45
C GLU A 21 -5.78 -3.52 13.08
N TYR A 22 -6.18 -3.59 14.34
CA TYR A 22 -6.50 -4.84 15.01
C TYR A 22 -7.75 -4.66 15.86
N PHE A 23 -8.74 -5.51 15.65
CA PHE A 23 -10.00 -5.44 16.37
C PHE A 23 -10.68 -6.81 16.46
N LYS A 24 -11.37 -7.03 17.57
CA LYS A 24 -12.29 -8.15 17.78
C LYS A 24 -13.70 -7.61 17.54
N GLY A 25 -14.48 -8.28 16.68
CA GLY A 25 -15.85 -7.85 16.34
C GLY A 25 -15.95 -7.00 15.08
N GLU A 26 -16.73 -5.91 15.15
CA GLU A 26 -17.01 -5.04 14.00
C GLU A 26 -15.84 -4.11 13.64
N VAL A 27 -15.82 -3.65 12.39
CA VAL A 27 -14.81 -2.70 11.92
C VAL A 27 -15.03 -1.34 12.62
N PRO A 28 -14.05 -0.83 13.38
CA PRO A 28 -14.15 0.46 14.07
C PRO A 28 -14.46 1.61 13.10
N ASP A 29 -15.16 2.63 13.57
CA ASP A 29 -15.42 3.85 12.80
C ASP A 29 -14.34 4.89 13.06
N TYR A 30 -13.19 4.72 12.39
CA TYR A 30 -12.06 5.63 12.52
C TYR A 30 -12.39 7.05 12.02
N THR A 31 -11.79 8.08 12.62
CA THR A 31 -11.86 9.45 12.07
C THR A 31 -10.89 9.62 10.90
N PHE A 32 -11.07 10.64 10.07
CA PHE A 32 -10.06 10.95 9.04
C PHE A 32 -8.72 11.35 9.65
N ASP A 33 -8.74 12.02 10.82
CA ASP A 33 -7.55 12.34 11.60
C ASP A 33 -6.73 11.08 11.93
N GLN A 34 -7.39 10.05 12.45
CA GLN A 34 -6.77 8.76 12.76
C GLN A 34 -6.27 8.03 11.50
N LEU A 35 -7.07 8.01 10.43
CA LEU A 35 -6.72 7.26 9.22
C LEU A 35 -5.60 7.91 8.43
N LEU A 36 -5.59 9.23 8.30
CA LEU A 36 -4.62 9.97 7.48
C LEU A 36 -3.41 10.45 8.28
N ASN A 37 -3.43 10.28 9.61
CA ASN A 37 -2.47 10.83 10.55
C ASN A 37 -2.21 12.31 10.24
N ILE A 38 -3.26 13.12 10.36
CA ILE A 38 -3.22 14.56 10.02
C ILE A 38 -2.43 15.29 11.10
N THR A 39 -1.44 16.07 10.70
CA THR A 39 -0.66 16.91 11.61
C THR A 39 -1.18 18.34 11.63
N GLU A 40 -0.81 19.10 12.67
CA GLU A 40 -1.17 20.50 12.77
C GLU A 40 -0.71 21.29 11.54
N GLY A 41 -1.59 22.14 11.01
CA GLY A 41 -1.33 22.95 9.82
C GLY A 41 -1.57 22.26 8.46
N GLU A 42 -1.82 20.95 8.40
CA GLU A 42 -2.12 20.28 7.12
C GLU A 42 -3.53 20.56 6.58
N ILE A 43 -4.46 20.97 7.45
CA ILE A 43 -5.84 21.32 7.09
C ILE A 43 -6.24 22.71 7.61
N ASN A 44 -6.99 23.44 6.80
CA ASN A 44 -7.59 24.72 7.15
C ASN A 44 -8.81 24.53 8.10
N GLU A 45 -9.40 25.63 8.59
CA GLU A 45 -10.55 25.56 9.51
C GLU A 45 -11.74 24.79 8.95
N TYR A 46 -12.06 24.97 7.66
CA TYR A 46 -13.11 24.22 6.99
C TYR A 46 -12.85 22.71 6.97
N GLY A 47 -11.61 22.31 6.66
CA GLY A 47 -11.16 20.93 6.71
C GLY A 47 -11.25 20.34 8.12
N LYS A 48 -11.02 21.14 9.17
CA LYS A 48 -11.18 20.68 10.57
C LYS A 48 -12.63 20.30 10.87
N ASP A 49 -13.62 21.03 10.36
CA ASP A 49 -15.03 20.71 10.55
C ASP A 49 -15.43 19.41 9.83
N ILE A 50 -14.92 19.19 8.62
CA ILE A 50 -15.09 17.92 7.87
C ILE A 50 -14.46 16.76 8.65
N VAL A 51 -13.22 16.93 9.13
CA VAL A 51 -12.47 15.88 9.84
C VAL A 51 -13.12 15.52 11.18
N LYS A 52 -13.69 16.51 11.88
CA LYS A 52 -14.47 16.33 13.11
C LYS A 52 -15.84 15.69 12.88
N GLN A 53 -16.25 15.48 11.63
CA GLN A 53 -17.54 14.90 11.24
C GLN A 53 -18.77 15.70 11.68
N ASN A 54 -18.62 17.03 11.82
CA ASN A 54 -19.73 17.94 12.09
C ASN A 54 -20.54 18.24 10.81
N ILE A 55 -20.88 17.19 10.07
CA ILE A 55 -21.61 17.29 8.80
C ILE A 55 -23.06 16.91 9.05
N GLU A 56 -23.92 17.93 9.04
CA GLU A 56 -25.37 17.75 9.20
C GLU A 56 -26.03 17.12 7.96
N ASP A 57 -25.47 17.41 6.78
CA ASP A 57 -25.96 16.88 5.51
C ASP A 57 -25.79 15.35 5.42
N LYS A 58 -26.91 14.64 5.29
CA LYS A 58 -26.95 13.17 5.25
C LYS A 58 -26.29 12.59 4.01
N GLU A 59 -26.43 13.23 2.86
CA GLU A 59 -25.86 12.75 1.61
C GLU A 59 -24.34 12.90 1.63
N LEU A 60 -23.86 14.09 1.99
CA LEU A 60 -22.43 14.37 2.14
C LEU A 60 -21.77 13.44 3.17
N LYS A 61 -22.44 13.21 4.31
CA LYS A 61 -22.01 12.25 5.32
C LYS A 61 -21.89 10.82 4.75
N SER A 62 -22.79 10.41 3.86
CA SER A 62 -22.72 9.11 3.18
C SER A 62 -21.49 9.01 2.26
N TYR A 63 -21.20 10.07 1.49
CA TYR A 63 -20.02 10.13 0.63
C TYR A 63 -18.71 10.06 1.41
N PHE A 64 -18.60 10.76 2.53
CA PHE A 64 -17.42 10.69 3.40
C PHE A 64 -17.30 9.34 4.10
N LYS A 65 -18.41 8.76 4.56
CA LYS A 65 -18.40 7.40 5.10
C LYS A 65 -17.87 6.41 4.06
N LYS A 66 -18.29 6.54 2.80
CA LYS A 66 -17.79 5.74 1.67
C LYS A 66 -16.30 5.98 1.41
N LEU A 67 -15.84 7.24 1.41
CA LEU A 67 -14.42 7.56 1.22
C LEU A 67 -13.56 6.95 2.32
N LYS A 68 -13.98 7.11 3.58
CA LYS A 68 -13.31 6.54 4.76
C LYS A 68 -13.14 5.03 4.66
N ILE A 69 -14.22 4.30 4.39
CA ILE A 69 -14.13 2.83 4.26
C ILE A 69 -13.36 2.40 3.01
N SER A 70 -13.39 3.20 1.93
CA SER A 70 -12.61 2.96 0.71
C SER A 70 -11.11 3.09 0.97
N LEU A 71 -10.70 4.16 1.64
CA LEU A 71 -9.31 4.39 2.04
C LEU A 71 -8.81 3.23 2.91
N LEU A 72 -9.59 2.90 3.95
CA LEU A 72 -9.29 1.79 4.84
C LEU A 72 -9.14 0.46 4.07
N ALA A 73 -10.06 0.17 3.15
CA ALA A 73 -10.02 -1.03 2.31
C ALA A 73 -8.80 -1.08 1.39
N TYR A 74 -8.41 0.05 0.79
CA TYR A 74 -7.22 0.12 -0.07
C TYR A 74 -5.92 -0.09 0.71
N MET A 75 -5.83 0.39 1.95
CA MET A 75 -4.66 0.19 2.81
C MET A 75 -4.41 -1.27 3.20
N GLN A 76 -5.43 -2.13 3.13
CA GLN A 76 -5.31 -3.55 3.49
C GLN A 76 -4.39 -4.33 2.54
N PHE A 77 -4.12 -3.82 1.34
CA PHE A 77 -3.27 -4.53 0.37
C PHE A 77 -1.78 -4.49 0.71
N GLN A 78 -1.32 -3.59 1.60
CA GLN A 78 0.05 -3.59 2.16
C GLN A 78 0.49 -4.95 2.69
N ASP A 79 -0.47 -5.65 3.27
CA ASP A 79 -0.30 -6.91 3.95
C ASP A 79 -0.17 -8.08 2.96
N LEU A 80 -0.69 -7.91 1.74
CA LEU A 80 -0.81 -8.98 0.76
C LEU A 80 0.35 -9.10 -0.20
N PHE A 81 1.10 -8.02 -0.40
CA PHE A 81 2.09 -8.06 -1.47
C PHE A 81 3.25 -8.99 -1.15
N SER A 82 3.53 -9.84 -2.13
CA SER A 82 4.56 -10.83 -2.05
C SER A 82 5.94 -10.31 -2.48
N ILE A 83 7.00 -10.64 -1.74
CA ILE A 83 8.36 -10.77 -2.28
C ILE A 83 8.42 -12.15 -2.97
N SER A 84 8.50 -12.14 -4.30
CA SER A 84 8.62 -13.37 -5.09
C SER A 84 9.95 -13.41 -5.78
N PHE A 85 10.69 -14.49 -5.60
CA PHE A 85 11.90 -14.80 -6.33
C PHE A 85 11.54 -15.57 -7.60
N ASN A 86 12.05 -15.17 -8.77
CA ASN A 86 12.04 -16.02 -9.96
C ASN A 86 13.42 -16.67 -10.09
N SER A 87 13.49 -17.95 -10.47
CA SER A 87 14.76 -18.60 -10.78
C SER A 87 15.51 -17.93 -11.93
N LYS A 88 14.81 -17.15 -12.77
CA LYS A 88 15.44 -16.32 -13.83
C LYS A 88 16.21 -15.12 -13.30
N ASP A 89 16.18 -14.87 -11.99
CA ASP A 89 16.71 -13.69 -11.33
C ASP A 89 18.03 -13.96 -10.57
N TYR A 90 18.80 -14.99 -10.93
CA TYR A 90 20.05 -15.39 -10.24
C TYR A 90 21.12 -14.29 -10.07
N PHE A 91 20.99 -13.15 -10.77
CA PHE A 91 21.92 -12.01 -10.71
C PHE A 91 21.23 -10.69 -10.32
N ILE A 92 20.06 -10.77 -9.68
CA ILE A 92 19.31 -9.58 -9.30
C ILE A 92 19.87 -8.99 -8.02
N ASN A 93 20.32 -7.74 -8.12
CA ASN A 93 20.72 -6.90 -6.99
C ASN A 93 19.59 -6.89 -5.93
N GLU A 94 19.95 -7.10 -4.66
CA GLU A 94 19.05 -7.13 -3.50
C GLU A 94 18.12 -5.91 -3.44
N ASP A 95 18.57 -4.75 -3.94
CA ASP A 95 17.78 -3.53 -4.11
C ASP A 95 16.43 -3.77 -4.80
N ILE A 96 16.43 -4.60 -5.84
CA ILE A 96 15.28 -4.79 -6.74
C ILE A 96 14.16 -5.53 -6.01
N LEU A 97 14.51 -6.43 -5.10
CA LEU A 97 13.56 -7.21 -4.32
C LEU A 97 12.90 -6.36 -3.26
N LEU A 98 13.65 -5.40 -2.69
CA LEU A 98 13.17 -4.48 -1.66
C LEU A 98 12.29 -3.36 -2.24
N GLN A 99 12.52 -2.98 -3.50
CA GLN A 99 11.82 -1.88 -4.19
C GLN A 99 10.54 -2.28 -4.94
N ASN A 100 10.17 -3.55 -4.96
CA ASN A 100 9.07 -4.06 -5.79
C ASN A 100 7.64 -3.60 -5.39
N LYS A 101 7.48 -2.80 -4.33
CA LYS A 101 6.20 -2.18 -3.87
C LYS A 101 6.20 -0.66 -3.98
N TYR A 102 7.22 -0.07 -4.59
CA TYR A 102 7.38 1.38 -4.71
C TYR A 102 6.10 2.05 -5.25
N CYS A 103 5.55 1.51 -6.34
CA CYS A 103 4.35 2.06 -6.96
C CYS A 103 3.16 2.10 -6.01
N TYR A 104 2.98 1.10 -5.15
CA TYR A 104 1.88 1.08 -4.19
C TYR A 104 2.04 2.09 -3.05
N TYR A 105 3.26 2.24 -2.51
CA TYR A 105 3.49 3.21 -1.43
C TYR A 105 3.41 4.64 -1.94
N GLU A 106 3.93 4.91 -3.15
CA GLU A 106 3.75 6.19 -3.81
C GLU A 106 2.28 6.47 -4.12
N SER A 107 1.51 5.48 -4.60
CA SER A 107 0.09 5.68 -4.85
C SER A 107 -0.67 6.02 -3.55
N LEU A 108 -0.36 5.37 -2.43
CA LEU A 108 -0.89 5.76 -1.12
C LEU A 108 -0.58 7.22 -0.77
N PHE A 109 0.67 7.66 -0.99
CA PHE A 109 1.07 9.05 -0.75
C PHE A 109 0.22 10.02 -1.58
N TYR A 110 0.09 9.80 -2.89
CA TYR A 110 -0.76 10.63 -3.75
C TYR A 110 -2.23 10.64 -3.34
N LEU A 111 -2.76 9.48 -2.91
CA LEU A 111 -4.13 9.40 -2.42
C LEU A 111 -4.34 10.23 -1.15
N ARG A 112 -3.41 10.16 -0.18
CA ARG A 112 -3.46 10.98 1.03
C ARG A 112 -3.45 12.47 0.67
N GLN A 113 -2.51 12.90 -0.16
CA GLN A 113 -2.38 14.30 -0.56
C GLN A 113 -3.61 14.80 -1.33
N SER A 114 -4.21 13.95 -2.16
CA SER A 114 -5.46 14.26 -2.86
C SER A 114 -6.61 14.49 -1.87
N ILE A 115 -6.76 13.63 -0.85
CA ILE A 115 -7.80 13.77 0.17
C ILE A 115 -7.58 15.01 1.05
N LEU A 116 -6.32 15.31 1.43
CA LEU A 116 -6.01 16.54 2.17
C LEU A 116 -6.29 17.79 1.34
N SER A 117 -5.97 17.76 0.03
CA SER A 117 -6.32 18.84 -0.89
C SER A 117 -7.82 19.05 -0.95
N LEU A 118 -8.61 17.97 -0.96
CA LEU A 118 -10.07 18.04 -0.94
C LEU A 118 -10.56 18.73 0.34
N PHE A 119 -10.04 18.35 1.51
CA PHE A 119 -10.41 18.97 2.79
C PHE A 119 -10.05 20.45 2.87
N ASN A 120 -9.01 20.85 2.14
CA ASN A 120 -8.60 22.25 2.01
C ASN A 120 -9.33 23.02 0.90
N LEU A 121 -10.38 22.44 0.30
CA LEU A 121 -11.12 22.99 -0.84
C LEU A 121 -10.24 23.23 -2.08
N ASN A 122 -9.07 22.58 -2.18
CA ASN A 122 -8.23 22.66 -3.37
C ASN A 122 -8.62 21.55 -4.37
N ILE A 123 -9.71 21.79 -5.11
CA ILE A 123 -10.32 20.82 -6.02
C ILE A 123 -9.38 20.48 -7.19
N LEU A 124 -8.65 21.46 -7.72
CA LEU A 124 -7.69 21.22 -8.80
C LEU A 124 -6.60 20.26 -8.35
N SER A 125 -5.94 20.54 -7.23
CA SER A 125 -4.90 19.65 -6.70
C SER A 125 -5.47 18.26 -6.37
N THR A 126 -6.69 18.19 -5.82
CA THR A 126 -7.38 16.91 -5.59
C THR A 126 -7.40 16.06 -6.85
N ILE A 127 -7.94 16.60 -7.95
CA ILE A 127 -8.11 15.89 -9.22
C ILE A 127 -6.76 15.58 -9.87
N THR A 128 -5.82 16.53 -9.89
CA THR A 128 -4.48 16.34 -10.46
C THR A 128 -3.72 15.21 -9.75
N LEU A 129 -3.84 15.09 -8.42
CA LEU A 129 -3.19 14.05 -7.63
C LEU A 129 -3.85 12.66 -7.78
N LEU A 130 -5.11 12.58 -8.24
CA LEU A 130 -5.75 11.28 -8.53
C LEU A 130 -5.15 10.58 -9.77
N ARG A 131 -4.52 11.33 -10.69
CA ARG A 131 -3.85 10.76 -11.86
C ARG A 131 -2.62 9.91 -11.50
N PRO A 132 -1.59 10.43 -10.81
CA PRO A 132 -0.47 9.59 -10.40
C PRO A 132 -0.94 8.45 -9.49
N PHE A 133 -1.98 8.65 -8.65
CA PHE A 133 -2.58 7.58 -7.87
C PHE A 133 -3.10 6.40 -8.74
N ILE A 134 -3.94 6.67 -9.76
CA ILE A 134 -4.46 5.60 -10.63
C ILE A 134 -3.34 4.93 -11.42
N GLU A 135 -2.40 5.70 -11.95
CA GLU A 135 -1.28 5.17 -12.73
C GLU A 135 -0.42 4.20 -11.90
N LEU A 136 0.04 4.66 -10.74
CA LEU A 136 0.91 3.89 -9.87
C LEU A 136 0.18 2.68 -9.28
N SER A 137 -1.11 2.80 -8.98
CA SER A 137 -1.95 1.67 -8.58
C SER A 137 -1.99 0.57 -9.64
N ILE A 138 -2.13 0.93 -10.92
CA ILE A 138 -2.12 -0.03 -12.03
C ILE A 138 -0.71 -0.56 -12.29
N PHE A 139 0.31 0.29 -12.18
CA PHE A 139 1.71 -0.12 -12.35
C PHE A 139 2.17 -1.11 -11.30
N GLN A 140 1.72 -0.99 -10.05
CA GLN A 140 1.99 -2.00 -9.04
C GLN A 140 1.53 -3.39 -9.51
N LEU A 141 0.30 -3.49 -10.01
CA LEU A 141 -0.26 -4.75 -10.50
C LEU A 141 0.49 -5.22 -11.75
N TYR A 142 0.69 -4.33 -12.72
CA TYR A 142 1.40 -4.62 -13.96
C TYR A 142 2.81 -5.16 -13.70
N TRP A 143 3.62 -4.48 -12.88
CA TRP A 143 4.98 -4.92 -12.55
C TRP A 143 4.99 -6.20 -11.71
N THR A 144 4.00 -6.40 -10.84
CA THR A 144 3.86 -7.65 -10.09
C THR A 144 3.65 -8.85 -11.03
N TYR A 145 2.82 -8.72 -12.06
CA TYR A 145 2.57 -9.82 -13.01
C TYR A 145 3.68 -9.97 -14.05
N SER A 146 4.07 -8.86 -14.68
CA SER A 146 5.09 -8.90 -15.72
C SER A 146 6.44 -9.38 -15.19
N SER A 147 6.82 -9.02 -13.97
CA SER A 147 8.07 -9.50 -13.35
C SER A 147 8.01 -10.97 -12.96
N LYS A 148 6.85 -11.48 -12.51
CA LYS A 148 6.66 -12.91 -12.26
C LYS A 148 6.84 -13.76 -13.53
N GLU A 149 6.37 -13.27 -14.68
CA GLU A 149 6.49 -14.00 -15.96
C GLU A 149 7.86 -13.82 -16.64
N LYS A 150 8.36 -12.59 -16.66
CA LYS A 150 9.49 -12.16 -17.51
C LYS A 150 10.78 -11.85 -16.71
N GLY A 151 10.74 -11.95 -15.38
CA GLY A 151 11.83 -11.53 -14.48
C GLY A 151 11.82 -10.03 -14.20
N PHE A 152 12.58 -9.59 -13.19
CA PHE A 152 12.53 -8.19 -12.71
C PHE A 152 13.43 -7.21 -13.49
N LYS A 153 14.23 -7.67 -14.46
CA LYS A 153 15.18 -6.83 -15.22
C LYS A 153 14.51 -5.60 -15.86
N SER A 154 13.32 -5.76 -16.44
CA SER A 154 12.60 -4.64 -17.05
C SER A 154 12.10 -3.64 -16.02
N TYR A 155 11.61 -4.13 -14.89
CA TYR A 155 11.16 -3.29 -13.78
C TYR A 155 12.32 -2.48 -13.22
N TYR A 156 13.48 -3.12 -13.04
CA TYR A 156 14.69 -2.47 -12.55
C TYR A 156 15.15 -1.31 -13.44
N LYS A 157 15.23 -1.56 -14.76
CA LYS A 157 15.59 -0.50 -15.70
C LYS A 157 14.62 0.69 -15.60
N TRP A 158 13.33 0.42 -15.41
CA TRP A 158 12.32 1.46 -15.29
C TRP A 158 12.47 2.26 -13.99
N ILE A 159 12.61 1.61 -12.83
CA ILE A 159 12.71 2.32 -11.54
C ILE A 159 14.02 3.12 -11.42
N LYS A 160 15.08 2.72 -12.13
CA LYS A 160 16.34 3.47 -12.24
C LYS A 160 16.33 4.57 -13.31
N GLY A 161 15.20 4.77 -14.01
CA GLY A 161 15.09 5.78 -15.07
C GLY A 161 15.76 5.40 -16.41
N ASN A 162 16.27 4.18 -16.53
CA ASN A 162 16.94 3.66 -17.73
C ASN A 162 15.97 3.01 -18.75
N LYS A 163 14.66 3.16 -18.54
CA LYS A 163 13.63 2.66 -19.45
C LYS A 163 12.40 3.56 -19.40
N GLU A 164 11.82 3.78 -20.57
CA GLU A 164 10.58 4.54 -20.71
C GLU A 164 9.42 3.93 -19.89
N LYS A 165 8.53 4.81 -19.44
CA LYS A 165 7.31 4.45 -18.72
C LYS A 165 6.38 3.67 -19.67
N PRO A 166 5.87 2.49 -19.26
CA PRO A 166 4.90 1.78 -20.08
C PRO A 166 3.61 2.62 -20.20
N PRO A 167 2.97 2.67 -21.38
CA PRO A 167 1.72 3.40 -21.53
C PRO A 167 0.63 2.88 -20.59
N PHE A 168 -0.07 3.78 -19.88
CA PHE A 168 -1.11 3.42 -18.89
C PHE A 168 -2.12 2.42 -19.44
N ARG A 169 -2.65 2.70 -20.64
CA ARG A 169 -3.64 1.86 -21.32
C ARG A 169 -3.13 0.43 -21.51
N ASN A 170 -1.89 0.27 -21.97
CA ASN A 170 -1.27 -1.03 -22.22
C ASN A 170 -1.04 -1.79 -20.91
N SER A 171 -0.62 -1.09 -19.85
CA SER A 171 -0.45 -1.68 -18.52
C SER A 171 -1.78 -2.17 -17.94
N LEU A 172 -2.85 -1.38 -18.06
CA LEU A 172 -4.19 -1.77 -17.61
C LEU A 172 -4.72 -2.96 -18.42
N GLU A 173 -4.68 -2.89 -19.75
CA GLU A 173 -5.10 -3.98 -20.65
C GLU A 173 -4.35 -5.28 -20.33
N TYR A 174 -3.03 -5.21 -20.09
CA TYR A 174 -2.25 -6.37 -19.70
C TYR A 174 -2.76 -7.01 -18.40
N VAL A 175 -3.02 -6.21 -17.35
CA VAL A 175 -3.54 -6.71 -16.07
C VAL A 175 -4.94 -7.34 -16.25
N ILE A 176 -5.83 -6.65 -16.97
CA ILE A 176 -7.19 -7.11 -17.22
C ILE A 176 -7.20 -8.41 -18.01
N ASN A 177 -6.48 -8.48 -19.14
CA ASN A 177 -6.42 -9.67 -19.97
C ASN A 177 -5.92 -10.89 -19.21
N LYS A 178 -4.86 -10.73 -18.39
CA LYS A 178 -4.36 -11.81 -17.53
C LYS A 178 -5.41 -12.31 -16.54
N LYS A 179 -6.21 -11.40 -15.96
CA LYS A 179 -7.25 -11.76 -15.01
C LYS A 179 -8.52 -12.29 -15.65
N CYS A 180 -8.89 -11.84 -16.84
CA CYS A 180 -9.99 -12.43 -17.61
C CYS A 180 -9.66 -13.88 -18.00
N LEU A 181 -8.41 -14.18 -18.35
CA LEU A 181 -7.97 -15.55 -18.61
C LEU A 181 -8.03 -16.44 -17.36
N THR A 182 -7.63 -15.90 -16.21
CA THR A 182 -7.62 -16.64 -14.94
C THR A 182 -9.04 -16.80 -14.34
N PHE A 183 -9.90 -15.80 -14.53
CA PHE A 183 -11.23 -15.71 -13.94
C PHE A 183 -12.29 -15.32 -14.98
N PRO A 184 -12.66 -16.23 -15.92
CA PRO A 184 -13.60 -15.92 -16.99
C PRO A 184 -14.97 -15.44 -16.47
N LYS A 185 -15.42 -15.96 -15.32
CA LYS A 185 -16.67 -15.55 -14.65
C LYS A 185 -16.71 -14.07 -14.25
N LEU A 186 -15.55 -13.41 -14.18
CA LEU A 186 -15.41 -12.00 -13.80
C LEU A 186 -15.16 -11.08 -15.01
N LYS A 187 -15.16 -11.59 -16.23
CA LYS A 187 -14.83 -10.84 -17.45
C LYS A 187 -15.60 -9.52 -17.57
N ASN A 188 -16.93 -9.56 -17.48
CA ASN A 188 -17.76 -8.36 -17.59
C ASN A 188 -17.44 -7.31 -16.50
N LEU A 189 -17.15 -7.76 -15.28
CA LEU A 189 -16.78 -6.87 -14.18
C LEU A 189 -15.42 -6.19 -14.45
N LEU A 190 -14.47 -6.95 -15.00
CA LEU A 190 -13.13 -6.48 -15.34
C LEU A 190 -13.16 -5.50 -16.52
N GLU A 191 -13.86 -5.83 -17.61
CA GLU A 191 -14.01 -4.97 -18.79
C GLU A 191 -14.75 -3.66 -18.45
N ASN A 192 -15.78 -3.72 -17.61
CA ASN A 192 -16.44 -2.50 -17.12
C ASN A 192 -15.48 -1.64 -16.27
N SER A 193 -14.70 -2.27 -15.39
CA SER A 193 -13.70 -1.56 -14.58
C SER A 193 -12.62 -0.93 -15.45
N GLU A 194 -12.18 -1.64 -16.50
CA GLU A 194 -11.24 -1.13 -17.47
C GLU A 194 -11.76 0.13 -18.17
N LYS A 195 -12.99 0.08 -18.70
CA LYS A 195 -13.62 1.23 -19.37
C LYS A 195 -13.69 2.45 -18.44
N ILE A 196 -14.10 2.24 -17.20
CA ILE A 196 -14.24 3.32 -16.20
C ILE A 196 -12.88 3.88 -15.83
N LEU A 197 -11.87 3.04 -15.57
CA LEU A 197 -10.52 3.48 -15.23
C LEU A 197 -9.84 4.23 -16.37
N LYS A 198 -10.02 3.81 -17.64
CA LYS A 198 -9.54 4.56 -18.82
C LYS A 198 -10.19 5.94 -18.92
N ASN A 199 -11.50 6.01 -18.71
CA ASN A 199 -12.24 7.28 -18.74
C ASN A 199 -11.79 8.23 -17.62
N LEU A 200 -11.65 7.73 -16.39
CA LEU A 200 -11.15 8.51 -15.26
C LEU A 200 -9.73 9.02 -15.51
N TYR A 201 -8.84 8.14 -15.98
CA TYR A 201 -7.48 8.53 -16.34
C TYR A 201 -7.45 9.65 -17.39
N TYR A 202 -8.26 9.52 -18.46
CA TYR A 202 -8.37 10.54 -19.50
C TYR A 202 -8.85 11.88 -18.93
N LYS A 203 -9.93 11.86 -18.12
CA LYS A 203 -10.44 13.06 -17.44
C LYS A 203 -9.37 13.72 -16.59
N PHE A 204 -8.66 12.96 -15.75
CA PHE A 204 -7.62 13.55 -14.90
C PHE A 204 -6.42 14.08 -15.70
N CYS A 205 -6.12 13.49 -16.87
CA CYS A 205 -5.14 14.04 -17.81
C CYS A 205 -5.58 15.38 -18.40
N SER A 206 -6.86 15.53 -18.75
CA SER A 206 -7.34 16.76 -19.41
C SER A 206 -7.21 17.98 -18.49
N TYR A 207 -7.56 17.84 -17.21
CA TYR A 207 -7.33 18.87 -16.18
C TYR A 207 -5.84 19.26 -15.99
N THR A 208 -4.89 18.43 -16.42
CA THR A 208 -3.45 18.68 -16.26
C THR A 208 -2.77 19.19 -17.54
N HIS A 209 -3.26 18.79 -18.71
CA HIS A 209 -2.49 18.91 -19.97
C HIS A 209 -3.25 19.47 -21.15
N VAL A 210 -4.58 19.50 -21.13
CA VAL A 210 -5.36 19.98 -22.28
C VAL A 210 -6.11 21.24 -21.84
N PRO A 211 -5.73 22.43 -22.32
CA PRO A 211 -6.44 23.66 -22.01
C PRO A 211 -7.76 23.71 -22.79
N VAL A 212 -8.73 22.89 -22.39
CA VAL A 212 -10.12 23.06 -22.85
C VAL A 212 -10.79 24.01 -21.88
N LEU A 213 -11.16 25.21 -22.35
CA LEU A 213 -11.83 26.22 -21.53
C LEU A 213 -13.06 25.66 -20.81
N SER A 214 -13.89 24.84 -21.48
CA SER A 214 -15.06 24.21 -20.85
C SER A 214 -14.73 23.17 -19.77
N GLU A 215 -13.51 22.64 -19.75
CA GLU A 215 -13.05 21.69 -18.73
C GLU A 215 -12.24 22.38 -17.63
N SER A 216 -11.82 23.63 -17.83
CA SER A 216 -11.10 24.41 -16.82
C SER A 216 -11.98 24.68 -15.60
N LEU A 217 -11.49 24.32 -14.41
CA LEU A 217 -12.14 24.67 -13.14
C LEU A 217 -12.26 26.20 -12.99
N ALA A 218 -11.26 26.96 -13.43
CA ALA A 218 -11.32 28.42 -13.39
C ALA A 218 -12.43 28.98 -14.30
N ALA A 219 -12.68 28.34 -15.45
CA ALA A 219 -13.77 28.75 -16.33
C ALA A 219 -15.15 28.34 -15.77
N LYS A 220 -15.25 27.15 -15.16
CA LYS A 220 -16.47 26.69 -14.46
C LYS A 220 -16.83 27.61 -13.30
N ALA A 221 -15.84 28.03 -12.53
CA ALA A 221 -15.97 29.00 -11.46
C ALA A 221 -16.07 30.47 -11.95
N ARG A 222 -16.32 30.69 -13.25
CA ARG A 222 -16.51 32.01 -13.89
C ARG A 222 -15.36 33.00 -13.64
N GLY A 223 -14.14 32.50 -13.51
CA GLY A 223 -12.94 33.30 -13.23
C GLY A 223 -12.71 33.61 -11.76
N PHE A 224 -13.67 33.33 -10.88
CA PHE A 224 -13.47 33.39 -9.43
C PHE A 224 -12.84 32.07 -9.00
N SER A 225 -11.60 32.06 -8.52
CA SER A 225 -10.90 30.82 -8.15
C SER A 225 -11.43 30.14 -6.87
N ILE A 226 -12.71 30.33 -6.56
CA ILE A 226 -13.39 29.75 -5.40
C ILE A 226 -14.23 28.57 -5.91
N PRO A 227 -13.84 27.32 -5.60
CA PRO A 227 -14.65 26.16 -5.96
C PRO A 227 -15.98 26.18 -5.20
N ASP A 228 -17.04 25.79 -5.86
CA ASP A 228 -18.36 25.66 -5.25
C ASP A 228 -18.61 24.24 -4.68
N LEU A 229 -19.80 24.04 -4.11
CA LEU A 229 -20.20 22.75 -3.56
C LEU A 229 -20.30 21.66 -4.64
N GLU A 230 -20.65 22.02 -5.88
CA GLU A 230 -20.77 21.07 -6.98
C GLU A 230 -19.39 20.51 -7.37
N ASP A 231 -18.39 21.38 -7.47
CA ASP A 231 -16.99 21.00 -7.71
C ASP A 231 -16.44 20.10 -6.61
N PHE A 232 -16.77 20.43 -5.35
CA PHE A 232 -16.39 19.61 -4.19
C PHE A 232 -17.00 18.21 -4.24
N LEU A 233 -18.32 18.14 -4.44
CA LEU A 233 -19.06 16.87 -4.54
C LEU A 233 -18.59 16.06 -5.74
N TYR A 234 -18.30 16.72 -6.87
CA TYR A 234 -17.74 16.09 -8.05
C TYR A 234 -16.41 15.40 -7.73
N ALA A 235 -15.45 16.10 -7.12
CA ALA A 235 -14.15 15.53 -6.78
C ALA A 235 -14.25 14.37 -5.77
N LEU A 236 -15.09 14.52 -4.74
CA LEU A 236 -15.38 13.46 -3.78
C LEU A 236 -16.02 12.23 -4.45
N HIS A 237 -16.94 12.45 -5.39
CA HIS A 237 -17.60 11.39 -6.15
C HIS A 237 -16.62 10.67 -7.08
N GLN A 238 -15.78 11.41 -7.84
CA GLN A 238 -14.76 10.83 -8.70
C GLN A 238 -13.75 9.99 -7.89
N THR A 239 -13.32 10.48 -6.73
CA THR A 239 -12.42 9.75 -5.82
C THR A 239 -13.04 8.42 -5.38
N ASN A 240 -14.32 8.44 -5.00
CA ASN A 240 -15.04 7.23 -4.59
C ASN A 240 -15.23 6.22 -5.73
N ILE A 241 -15.54 6.66 -6.95
CA ILE A 241 -15.61 5.76 -8.12
C ILE A 241 -14.24 5.15 -8.38
N LEU A 242 -13.19 5.98 -8.40
CA LEU A 242 -11.84 5.53 -8.68
C LEU A 242 -11.40 4.45 -7.69
N LEU A 243 -11.54 4.73 -6.39
CA LEU A 243 -11.19 3.78 -5.32
C LEU A 243 -11.98 2.48 -5.47
N HIS A 244 -13.26 2.54 -5.84
CA HIS A 244 -14.06 1.34 -6.07
C HIS A 244 -13.44 0.41 -7.12
N HIS A 245 -13.12 0.94 -8.29
CA HIS A 245 -12.58 0.12 -9.37
C HIS A 245 -11.16 -0.36 -9.08
N ILE A 246 -10.33 0.47 -8.42
CA ILE A 246 -8.99 0.06 -7.98
C ILE A 246 -9.09 -1.07 -6.93
N ILE A 247 -9.91 -0.91 -5.89
CA ILE A 247 -10.05 -1.93 -4.83
C ILE A 247 -10.60 -3.23 -5.41
N VAL A 248 -11.64 -3.18 -6.25
CA VAL A 248 -12.19 -4.39 -6.90
C VAL A 248 -11.10 -5.10 -7.72
N LEU A 249 -10.33 -4.35 -8.51
CA LEU A 249 -9.24 -4.92 -9.29
C LEU A 249 -8.15 -5.53 -8.39
N TYR A 250 -7.80 -4.87 -7.29
CA TYR A 250 -6.85 -5.37 -6.30
C TYR A 250 -7.34 -6.64 -5.58
N VAL A 251 -8.64 -6.75 -5.27
CA VAL A 251 -9.25 -7.98 -4.71
C VAL A 251 -9.12 -9.13 -5.70
N ILE A 252 -9.45 -8.91 -6.98
CA ILE A 252 -9.33 -9.94 -8.02
C ILE A 252 -7.86 -10.32 -8.25
N CYS A 253 -6.95 -9.36 -8.11
CA CYS A 253 -5.52 -9.58 -8.20
C CYS A 253 -4.94 -10.36 -7.01
N ASN A 254 -5.48 -10.14 -5.81
CA ASN A 254 -5.01 -10.71 -4.56
C ASN A 254 -6.18 -11.43 -3.83
N PRO A 255 -6.69 -12.54 -4.39
CA PRO A 255 -7.95 -13.14 -3.95
C PRO A 255 -7.93 -13.64 -2.50
N MET A 256 -6.75 -13.95 -1.94
CA MET A 256 -6.59 -14.40 -0.55
C MET A 256 -7.13 -13.38 0.47
N ILE A 257 -7.32 -12.10 0.10
CA ILE A 257 -7.96 -11.11 0.98
C ILE A 257 -9.40 -11.48 1.37
N LEU A 258 -10.07 -12.33 0.58
CA LEU A 258 -11.44 -12.81 0.86
C LEU A 258 -11.50 -14.15 1.61
N PHE A 259 -10.34 -14.77 1.82
CA PHE A 259 -10.18 -16.09 2.43
C PHE A 259 -9.17 -16.00 3.58
N PRO A 260 -9.53 -15.30 4.68
CA PRO A 260 -8.59 -15.02 5.75
C PRO A 260 -8.14 -16.30 6.45
N VAL A 261 -6.86 -16.32 6.84
CA VAL A 261 -6.25 -17.43 7.58
C VAL A 261 -5.64 -16.89 8.87
N LYS A 262 -5.71 -17.66 9.96
CA LYS A 262 -5.02 -17.32 11.22
C LYS A 262 -3.54 -17.70 11.12
N ILE A 263 -2.78 -16.97 10.29
CA ILE A 263 -1.38 -17.29 9.95
C ILE A 263 -0.48 -17.36 11.19
N TYR A 264 -0.68 -16.46 12.16
CA TYR A 264 0.09 -16.46 13.41
C TYR A 264 -0.08 -17.76 14.22
N LYS A 265 -1.23 -18.45 14.07
CA LYS A 265 -1.42 -19.76 14.69
C LYS A 265 -0.62 -20.86 14.00
N LYS A 266 -0.23 -20.68 12.74
CA LYS A 266 0.49 -21.69 11.97
C LYS A 266 2.00 -21.48 11.99
N PHE A 267 2.45 -20.22 12.10
CA PHE A 267 3.86 -19.85 11.93
C PHE A 267 4.40 -18.90 13.02
N GLY A 268 3.61 -18.57 14.03
CA GLY A 268 4.00 -17.59 15.04
C GLY A 268 4.27 -16.23 14.42
N PHE A 269 5.35 -15.58 14.82
CA PHE A 269 5.80 -14.30 14.28
C PHE A 269 6.81 -14.42 13.12
N ASN A 270 7.10 -15.63 12.65
CA ASN A 270 7.98 -15.90 11.50
C ASN A 270 7.22 -16.54 10.32
N PRO A 271 6.18 -15.88 9.77
CA PRO A 271 5.45 -16.44 8.64
C PRO A 271 6.31 -16.44 7.37
N PRO A 272 5.99 -17.30 6.38
CA PRO A 272 6.59 -17.21 5.05
C PRO A 272 6.54 -15.77 4.54
N SER A 273 7.62 -15.30 3.91
CA SER A 273 7.57 -14.07 3.12
C SER A 273 6.42 -14.23 2.13
N ASN A 274 5.44 -13.33 2.21
CA ASN A 274 4.13 -13.31 1.55
C ASN A 274 3.01 -13.82 2.45
N LEU A 275 1.94 -13.04 2.54
CA LEU A 275 0.63 -13.34 3.11
C LEU A 275 0.35 -12.74 4.49
N TYR A 276 -0.41 -11.66 4.45
CA TYR A 276 -1.22 -11.21 5.56
C TYR A 276 -2.59 -10.83 4.96
N ALA A 277 -3.51 -11.77 5.03
CA ALA A 277 -4.93 -11.48 5.03
C ALA A 277 -5.50 -12.16 6.25
N ASP A 278 -5.51 -11.42 7.35
CA ASP A 278 -6.14 -11.86 8.57
C ASP A 278 -7.66 -11.55 8.52
N ASN A 279 -8.35 -11.92 9.60
CA ASN A 279 -9.77 -11.63 9.73
C ASN A 279 -10.07 -10.13 9.74
N CYS A 280 -9.15 -9.27 10.19
CA CYS A 280 -9.33 -7.82 10.19
C CYS A 280 -9.34 -7.28 8.75
N ASN A 281 -8.35 -7.69 7.93
CA ASN A 281 -8.29 -7.33 6.51
C ASN A 281 -9.58 -7.75 5.80
N PHE A 282 -10.00 -9.01 5.99
CA PHE A 282 -11.23 -9.52 5.37
C PHE A 282 -12.48 -8.76 5.80
N LYS A 283 -12.64 -8.46 7.10
CA LYS A 283 -13.81 -7.73 7.61
C LYS A 283 -13.91 -6.32 7.03
N ILE A 284 -12.78 -5.63 6.88
CA ILE A 284 -12.72 -4.30 6.26
C ILE A 284 -13.18 -4.41 4.79
N ILE A 285 -12.62 -5.36 4.03
CA ILE A 285 -13.01 -5.57 2.64
C ILE A 285 -14.49 -5.98 2.50
N LYS A 286 -14.98 -6.87 3.37
CA LYS A 286 -16.39 -7.29 3.37
C LYS A 286 -17.31 -6.09 3.64
N LYS A 287 -16.97 -5.26 4.63
CA LYS A 287 -17.72 -4.02 4.95
C LYS A 287 -17.72 -3.07 3.76
N TYR A 288 -16.57 -2.93 3.08
CA TYR A 288 -16.43 -2.07 1.91
C TYR A 288 -17.26 -2.53 0.71
N LEU A 289 -17.11 -3.79 0.30
CA LEU A 289 -17.77 -4.35 -0.87
C LEU A 289 -19.26 -4.57 -0.65
N GLY A 290 -19.68 -4.73 0.61
CA GLY A 290 -21.00 -5.20 0.97
C GLY A 290 -21.15 -6.71 0.78
N GLU A 291 -22.19 -7.27 1.38
CA GLU A 291 -22.40 -8.72 1.45
C GLU A 291 -22.57 -9.36 0.08
N LYS A 292 -23.48 -8.82 -0.76
CA LYS A 292 -23.78 -9.37 -2.09
C LYS A 292 -22.53 -9.49 -2.96
N ARG A 293 -21.73 -8.42 -3.04
CA ARG A 293 -20.49 -8.41 -3.84
C ARG A 293 -19.43 -9.33 -3.25
N THR A 294 -19.33 -9.39 -1.92
CA THR A 294 -18.38 -10.29 -1.24
C THR A 294 -18.70 -11.74 -1.57
N ILE A 295 -19.97 -12.16 -1.48
CA ILE A 295 -20.40 -13.52 -1.83
C ILE A 295 -20.09 -13.83 -3.29
N TYR A 296 -20.47 -12.92 -4.20
CA TYR A 296 -20.18 -13.09 -5.63
C TYR A 296 -18.69 -13.29 -5.91
N LEU A 297 -17.82 -12.43 -5.36
CA LEU A 297 -16.37 -12.53 -5.57
C LEU A 297 -15.77 -13.76 -4.89
N LYS A 298 -16.23 -14.15 -3.70
CA LYS A 298 -15.77 -15.39 -3.04
C LYS A 298 -16.10 -16.62 -3.88
N ASN A 299 -17.30 -16.70 -4.44
CA ASN A 299 -17.69 -17.83 -5.28
C ASN A 299 -16.84 -17.87 -6.57
N ALA A 300 -16.67 -16.72 -7.24
CA ALA A 300 -15.92 -16.66 -8.48
C ALA A 300 -14.40 -16.92 -8.31
N LEU A 301 -13.80 -16.43 -7.21
CA LEU A 301 -12.36 -16.54 -6.96
C LEU A 301 -11.98 -17.85 -6.23
N GLY A 302 -12.88 -18.39 -5.41
CA GLY A 302 -12.63 -19.57 -4.58
C GLY A 302 -12.46 -20.87 -5.35
N GLU A 303 -12.97 -20.93 -6.58
CA GLU A 303 -12.79 -22.09 -7.46
C GLU A 303 -11.38 -22.19 -8.06
N SER A 304 -10.59 -21.12 -8.01
CA SER A 304 -9.27 -21.10 -8.62
C SER A 304 -8.27 -21.99 -7.88
N GLU A 305 -7.43 -22.67 -8.65
CA GLU A 305 -6.33 -23.49 -8.13
C GLU A 305 -5.38 -22.70 -7.24
N PHE A 306 -5.19 -21.40 -7.53
CA PHE A 306 -4.41 -20.51 -6.67
C PHE A 306 -4.99 -20.41 -5.26
N VAL A 307 -6.29 -20.17 -5.11
CA VAL A 307 -6.92 -20.03 -3.78
C VAL A 307 -6.96 -21.39 -3.09
N LYS A 308 -7.39 -22.45 -3.79
CA LYS A 308 -7.46 -23.80 -3.23
C LYS A 308 -6.09 -24.29 -2.76
N GLY A 309 -5.06 -24.12 -3.58
CA GLY A 309 -3.69 -24.53 -3.25
C GLY A 309 -3.14 -23.80 -2.03
N ASN A 310 -3.34 -22.48 -1.93
CA ASN A 310 -2.94 -21.72 -0.73
C ASN A 310 -3.70 -22.18 0.52
N LEU A 311 -5.03 -22.32 0.44
CA LEU A 311 -5.83 -22.77 1.58
C LEU A 311 -5.44 -24.20 2.01
N PHE A 312 -5.20 -25.10 1.05
CA PHE A 312 -4.71 -26.44 1.34
C PHE A 312 -3.36 -26.40 2.06
N TYR A 313 -2.39 -25.63 1.54
CA TYR A 313 -1.08 -25.45 2.19
C TYR A 313 -1.24 -24.98 3.64
N TYR A 314 -2.03 -23.95 3.89
CA TYR A 314 -2.25 -23.42 5.24
C TYR A 314 -2.94 -24.41 6.18
N ASN A 315 -3.96 -25.10 5.68
CA ASN A 315 -4.72 -26.05 6.49
C ASN A 315 -3.92 -27.32 6.78
N SER A 316 -2.94 -27.67 5.93
CA SER A 316 -2.04 -28.81 6.15
C SER A 316 -1.05 -28.62 7.31
N LYS A 317 -0.86 -27.37 7.77
CA LYS A 317 0.04 -27.07 8.90
C LYS A 317 -0.71 -27.18 10.23
N PRO A 318 -0.15 -27.81 11.27
CA PRO A 318 -0.77 -27.82 12.59
C PRO A 318 -0.85 -26.40 13.19
N ASP A 319 -1.80 -26.18 14.11
CA ASP A 319 -1.81 -24.97 14.93
C ASP A 319 -0.73 -25.09 16.02
N LEU A 320 0.06 -24.04 16.19
CA LEU A 320 0.96 -23.82 17.30
C LEU A 320 0.17 -23.54 18.58
N THR A 321 0.73 -23.99 19.70
CA THR A 321 0.30 -23.64 21.05
C THR A 321 0.59 -22.17 21.35
N LEU A 322 -0.08 -21.61 22.36
CA LEU A 322 0.15 -20.22 22.77
C LEU A 322 1.61 -19.98 23.21
N THR A 323 2.22 -20.97 23.85
CA THR A 323 3.62 -20.93 24.29
C THR A 323 4.56 -20.82 23.08
N GLU A 324 4.41 -21.70 22.09
CA GLU A 324 5.21 -21.65 20.86
C GLU A 324 5.07 -20.33 20.11
N ILE A 325 3.85 -19.76 20.05
CA ILE A 325 3.62 -18.44 19.45
C ILE A 325 4.39 -17.36 20.22
N LYS A 326 4.33 -17.36 21.56
CA LYS A 326 5.04 -16.39 22.39
C LYS A 326 6.56 -16.57 22.34
N ASP A 327 7.05 -17.79 22.20
CA ASP A 327 8.49 -18.04 22.08
C ASP A 327 9.01 -17.53 20.72
N SER A 328 8.24 -17.72 19.63
CA SER A 328 8.60 -17.13 18.33
C SER A 328 8.66 -15.59 18.33
N TRP A 329 7.93 -14.92 19.24
CA TRP A 329 8.06 -13.47 19.44
C TRP A 329 9.42 -13.13 20.03
N LYS A 330 9.84 -13.85 21.07
CA LYS A 330 11.14 -13.65 21.73
C LYS A 330 12.29 -13.91 20.77
N ASP A 331 12.19 -14.92 19.91
CA ASP A 331 13.26 -15.23 18.95
C ASP A 331 13.50 -14.08 17.95
N ILE A 332 12.44 -13.37 17.55
CA ILE A 332 12.53 -12.29 16.56
C ILE A 332 12.83 -10.95 17.22
N TYR A 333 12.37 -10.75 18.45
CA TYR A 333 12.36 -9.46 19.14
C TYR A 333 13.13 -9.44 20.45
N SER A 334 13.99 -10.44 20.71
CA SER A 334 14.86 -10.51 21.90
C SER A 334 15.66 -9.24 22.13
N ASP A 335 16.11 -8.59 21.06
CA ASP A 335 16.88 -7.33 21.09
C ASP A 335 16.01 -6.08 21.31
N LEU A 336 14.69 -6.17 21.18
CA LEU A 336 13.79 -5.05 21.35
C LEU A 336 13.22 -5.11 22.78
N GLU A 337 13.45 -4.07 23.58
CA GLU A 337 12.86 -3.87 24.93
C GLU A 337 11.34 -3.65 24.89
N ILE A 338 10.62 -4.45 24.11
CA ILE A 338 9.18 -4.39 23.94
C ILE A 338 8.58 -5.43 24.88
N SER A 339 8.38 -5.05 26.14
CA SER A 339 7.65 -5.87 27.10
C SER A 339 6.14 -5.79 26.83
N THR A 340 5.53 -6.86 26.36
CA THR A 340 4.08 -7.06 26.42
C THR A 340 3.78 -8.54 26.56
N ASP A 341 2.77 -8.88 27.37
CA ASP A 341 2.28 -10.26 27.54
C ASP A 341 1.02 -10.55 26.71
N SER A 342 0.44 -9.51 26.09
CA SER A 342 -0.78 -9.58 25.30
C SER A 342 -0.50 -10.01 23.88
N LEU A 343 -1.04 -11.16 23.46
CA LEU A 343 -0.92 -11.65 22.08
C LEU A 343 -1.48 -10.63 21.07
N ASP A 344 -2.57 -9.97 21.39
CA ASP A 344 -3.20 -8.96 20.52
C ASP A 344 -2.23 -7.80 20.27
N GLU A 345 -1.54 -7.34 21.31
CA GLU A 345 -0.57 -6.25 21.21
C GLU A 345 0.68 -6.68 20.43
N MET A 346 1.17 -7.90 20.65
CA MET A 346 2.25 -8.49 19.85
C MET A 346 1.89 -8.53 18.35
N LEU A 347 0.66 -8.96 18.01
CA LEU A 347 0.18 -9.00 16.62
C LEU A 347 0.13 -7.62 15.98
N VAL A 348 -0.35 -6.60 16.70
CA VAL A 348 -0.33 -5.20 16.23
C VAL A 348 1.10 -4.74 15.96
N LYS A 349 2.00 -4.91 16.94
CA LYS A 349 3.39 -4.46 16.82
C LYS A 349 4.13 -5.15 15.68
N HIS A 350 3.95 -6.46 15.53
CA HIS A 350 4.52 -7.21 14.41
C HIS A 350 4.03 -6.67 13.07
N LYS A 351 2.72 -6.42 12.94
CA LYS A 351 2.12 -5.90 11.71
C LYS A 351 2.62 -4.49 11.39
N VAL A 352 2.78 -3.62 12.40
CA VAL A 352 3.37 -2.28 12.24
C VAL A 352 4.78 -2.38 11.70
N GLN A 353 5.63 -3.22 12.30
CA GLN A 353 7.01 -3.40 11.84
C GLN A 353 7.09 -4.01 10.45
N SER A 354 6.22 -4.97 10.13
CA SER A 354 6.13 -5.56 8.78
C SER A 354 5.75 -4.51 7.74
N ARG A 355 4.74 -3.67 8.00
CA ARG A 355 4.37 -2.55 7.12
C ARG A 355 5.49 -1.51 7.03
N ALA A 356 6.14 -1.17 8.15
CA ALA A 356 7.25 -0.22 8.19
C ALA A 356 8.47 -0.71 7.39
N PHE A 357 8.86 -1.96 7.57
CA PHE A 357 9.94 -2.58 6.81
C PHE A 357 9.62 -2.58 5.32
N LYS A 358 8.43 -3.09 4.94
CA LYS A 358 7.99 -3.09 3.54
C LYS A 358 7.96 -1.69 2.96
N TRP A 359 7.49 -0.67 3.69
CA TRP A 359 7.48 0.70 3.19
C TRP A 359 8.90 1.22 3.00
N THR A 360 9.71 1.23 4.06
CA THR A 360 11.05 1.82 4.05
C THR A 360 11.99 1.13 3.09
N SER A 361 11.89 -0.18 2.92
CA SER A 361 12.73 -0.95 1.99
C SER A 361 12.60 -0.49 0.55
N ASN A 362 11.48 0.12 0.16
CA ASN A 362 11.28 0.64 -1.20
C ASN A 362 12.08 1.90 -1.53
N TYR A 363 12.68 2.53 -0.53
CA TYR A 363 13.43 3.77 -0.68
C TYR A 363 14.89 3.61 -0.27
N ILE A 364 15.28 2.43 0.21
CA ILE A 364 16.67 2.11 0.47
C ILE A 364 17.38 1.93 -0.87
N LYS A 365 18.51 2.62 -1.01
CA LYS A 365 19.48 2.40 -2.09
C LYS A 365 20.63 1.57 -1.51
N TYR A 366 20.42 0.26 -1.42
CA TYR A 366 21.32 -0.69 -0.78
C TYR A 366 22.71 -0.70 -1.43
N GLU A 367 22.83 -0.57 -2.76
CA GLU A 367 24.15 -0.40 -3.39
C GLU A 367 24.91 0.83 -2.89
N GLU A 368 24.24 1.98 -2.75
CA GLU A 368 24.88 3.21 -2.23
C GLU A 368 25.24 3.02 -0.75
N TYR A 369 24.33 2.44 0.04
CA TYR A 369 24.57 2.10 1.44
C TYR A 369 25.76 1.14 1.63
N MET A 370 25.83 0.07 0.84
CA MET A 370 26.91 -0.92 0.92
C MET A 370 28.25 -0.32 0.51
N LYS A 371 28.27 0.57 -0.50
CA LYS A 371 29.48 1.33 -0.85
C LYS A 371 29.96 2.22 0.29
N GLU A 372 29.04 2.91 0.97
CA GLU A 372 29.37 3.71 2.15
C GLU A 372 29.87 2.86 3.32
N GLU A 373 29.27 1.70 3.58
CA GLU A 373 29.68 0.80 4.65
C GLU A 373 31.03 0.12 4.37
N ILE A 374 31.29 -0.27 3.12
CA ILE A 374 32.60 -0.77 2.70
C ILE A 374 33.64 0.34 2.87
N LYS A 375 33.37 1.55 2.40
CA LYS A 375 34.26 2.70 2.56
C LYS A 375 34.56 2.99 4.04
N LYS A 376 33.55 2.98 4.91
CA LYS A 376 33.76 3.15 6.37
C LYS A 376 34.60 2.04 6.99
N LYS A 377 34.44 0.79 6.54
CA LYS A 377 35.26 -0.33 7.01
C LYS A 377 36.70 -0.21 6.52
N GLU A 378 36.91 0.20 5.27
CA GLU A 378 38.23 0.48 4.70
C GLU A 378 38.91 1.66 5.43
N ASP A 379 38.18 2.75 5.69
CA ASP A 379 38.67 3.91 6.44
C ASP A 379 39.03 3.53 7.89
N ASN A 380 38.22 2.72 8.57
CA ASN A 380 38.50 2.22 9.92
C ASN A 380 39.67 1.22 9.96
N MET A 381 39.83 0.40 8.93
CA MET A 381 40.93 -0.55 8.81
C MET A 381 42.25 0.18 8.51
N ASN A 382 42.22 1.21 7.66
CA ASN A 382 43.35 2.11 7.41
C ASN A 382 43.73 2.95 8.65
N TYR A 383 42.77 3.33 9.48
CA TYR A 383 43.03 4.01 10.75
C TYR A 383 43.77 3.08 11.75
N LYS A 384 43.31 1.83 11.89
CA LYS A 384 43.98 0.83 12.73
C LYS A 384 45.39 0.47 12.25
N LEU A 385 45.60 0.35 10.94
CA LEU A 385 46.92 0.12 10.37
C LEU A 385 47.88 1.29 10.64
N LYS A 386 47.38 2.53 10.60
CA LYS A 386 48.16 3.71 10.97
C LYS A 386 48.49 3.76 12.46
N GLU A 387 47.58 3.37 13.35
CA GLU A 387 47.88 3.25 14.80
C GLU A 387 48.94 2.18 15.07
N GLU A 388 48.85 1.01 14.43
CA GLU A 388 49.86 -0.07 14.59
C GLU A 388 51.23 0.31 14.01
N GLU A 389 51.29 1.10 12.94
CA GLU A 389 52.54 1.69 12.42
C GLU A 389 53.07 2.81 13.32
N PHE A 390 52.19 3.62 13.93
CA PHE A 390 52.55 4.66 14.88
C PHE A 390 53.13 4.07 16.17
N ASP A 391 52.54 2.98 16.68
CA ASP A 391 53.03 2.24 17.86
C ASP A 391 54.37 1.52 17.58
N LYS A 392 54.62 1.08 16.34
CA LYS A 392 55.94 0.56 15.94
C LYS A 392 57.00 1.65 15.85
N PHE A 393 56.61 2.88 15.53
CA PHE A 393 57.53 4.02 15.44
C PHE A 393 57.95 4.58 16.81
N TYR A 394 57.15 4.35 17.85
CA TYR A 394 57.44 4.80 19.23
C TYR A 394 58.03 3.71 20.14
N ASN A 395 58.02 2.44 19.72
CA ASN A 395 58.64 1.31 20.44
C ASN A 395 59.99 0.88 19.84
N MET A 396 60.58 1.68 18.96
CA MET A 396 62.01 1.67 18.59
C MET A 396 62.70 2.86 19.25
#